data_AF-A0A9E2B629-F1
#
_entry.id   AF-A0A9E2B629-F1
#
_cell.length_a   1.000
_cell.length_b   1.000
_cell.length_c   1.000
_cell.angle_alpha   90.00
_cell.angle_beta   90.00
_cell.angle_gamma   90.00
#
_symmetry.space_group_name_H-M   'P 1'
#
loop_
_entity.id
_entity.type
_entity.pdbx_description
1 polymer ?
#
loop_
_entity_poly.entity_id
_entity_poly.type
_entity_poly.pdbx_seq_one_letter_code
_entity_poly.pdbx_strand_id
1 'polypeptide(L)' 'TVVYLYTTVPEQLRRTRKSTHRPLLHVDDPGEVLEELMQQRNPLYREIADIVVETDGRRVPGVAREVRERVLALVDGD' A
#
# COMPACT_ATOMS: atom_id res chain seq x y z
N THR A 1 -13.41 3.72 9.68
CA THR A 1 -12.70 2.61 9.02
C THR A 1 -11.54 3.13 8.18
N VAL A 2 -10.33 2.66 8.45
CA VAL A 2 -9.08 2.94 7.76
C VAL A 2 -8.60 1.67 7.06
N VAL A 3 -8.25 1.78 5.78
CA VAL A 3 -7.77 0.67 4.95
C VAL A 3 -6.33 0.93 4.53
N TYR A 4 -5.42 0.04 4.91
CA TYR A 4 -4.03 0.05 4.44
C TYR A 4 -3.85 -0.91 3.27
N LEU A 5 -3.50 -0.37 2.10
CA LEU A 5 -3.09 -1.13 0.92
C LEU A 5 -1.60 -1.46 1.01
N TYR A 6 -1.28 -2.63 1.55
CA TYR A 6 0.09 -3.09 1.66
C TYR A 6 0.64 -3.56 0.31
N THR A 7 1.90 -3.21 0.06
CA THR A 7 2.65 -3.70 -1.10
C THR A 7 4.14 -3.71 -0.81
N THR A 8 4.87 -4.70 -1.34
CA THR A 8 6.31 -4.84 -1.10
C THR A 8 7.11 -3.76 -1.83
N VAL A 9 8.33 -3.47 -1.36
CA VAL A 9 9.22 -2.50 -2.02
C VAL A 9 9.51 -2.86 -3.49
N PRO A 10 9.78 -4.13 -3.86
CA PRO A 10 9.94 -4.50 -5.27
C PRO A 10 8.70 -4.18 -6.13
N GLU A 11 7.50 -4.37 -5.59
CA GLU A 11 6.26 -4.03 -6.28
C GLU A 11 6.05 -2.51 -6.40
N GLN A 12 6.39 -1.75 -5.35
CA GLN A 12 6.39 -0.29 -5.38
C GLN A 12 7.33 0.21 -6.47
N LEU A 13 8.59 -0.24 -6.49
CA LEU A 13 9.58 0.10 -7.52
C LEU A 13 9.05 -0.20 -8.93
N ARG A 14 8.50 -1.38 -9.15
CA ARG A 14 7.93 -1.78 -10.45
C ARG A 14 6.84 -0.81 -10.91
N ARG A 15 5.93 -0.41 -10.01
CA ARG A 15 4.81 0.49 -10.32
C ARG A 15 5.24 1.95 -10.49
N THR A 16 6.28 2.39 -9.77
CA THR A 16 6.71 3.81 -9.75
C THR A 16 7.82 4.13 -10.75
N ARG A 17 8.47 3.13 -11.37
CA ARG A 17 9.64 3.30 -12.26
C ARG A 17 9.50 4.38 -13.34
N LYS A 18 8.31 4.61 -13.89
CA LYS A 18 8.06 5.61 -14.96
C LYS A 18 7.41 6.90 -14.45
N SER A 19 7.31 7.08 -13.14
CA SER A 19 6.60 8.21 -12.54
C SER A 19 7.50 9.43 -12.48
N THR A 20 7.07 10.54 -13.08
CA THR A 20 7.75 11.84 -13.00
C THR A 20 7.20 12.75 -11.89
N HIS A 21 6.16 12.29 -11.18
CA HIS A 21 5.45 13.05 -10.14
C HIS A 21 5.82 12.57 -8.74
N ARG A 22 6.99 11.94 -8.56
CA ARG A 22 7.46 11.38 -7.29
C ARG A 22 8.83 11.94 -6.93
N PRO A 23 8.91 13.20 -6.43
CA PRO A 23 10.18 13.87 -6.15
C PRO A 23 11.12 13.07 -5.25
N LEU A 24 10.58 12.36 -4.24
CA LEU A 24 11.38 11.51 -3.34
C LEU A 24 12.06 10.33 -4.06
N LEU A 25 11.54 9.91 -5.23
CA LEU A 25 12.10 8.81 -6.01
C LEU A 25 12.97 9.29 -7.19
N HIS A 26 13.24 10.60 -7.29
CA HIS A 26 14.13 11.16 -8.31
C HIS A 26 15.57 11.20 -7.78
N VAL A 27 16.10 10.03 -7.46
CA VAL A 27 17.45 9.80 -6.92
C VAL A 27 18.09 8.61 -7.62
N ASP A 28 19.38 8.36 -7.39
CA ASP A 28 20.13 7.29 -8.05
C ASP A 28 19.62 5.89 -7.67
N ASP A 29 19.25 5.67 -6.39
CA ASP A 29 18.63 4.43 -5.91
C ASP A 29 17.26 4.67 -5.26
N PRO A 30 16.16 4.64 -6.04
CA PRO A 30 14.81 4.73 -5.51
C PRO A 30 14.41 3.55 -4.60
N GLY A 31 15.14 2.43 -4.67
CA GLY A 31 14.88 1.24 -3.86
C GLY A 31 15.22 1.49 -2.41
N GLU A 32 16.42 2.01 -2.15
CA GLU A 32 16.87 2.42 -0.81
C GLU A 32 15.87 3.39 -0.16
N VAL A 33 15.43 4.43 -0.89
CA VAL A 33 14.41 5.36 -0.38
C VAL A 33 13.11 4.64 -0.02
N LEU A 34 12.63 3.72 -0.86
CA LEU A 34 11.40 2.99 -0.58
C LEU A 34 11.54 2.04 0.62
N GLU A 35 12.71 1.43 0.82
CA GLU A 35 13.02 0.61 1.98
C GLU A 35 13.00 1.43 3.27
N GLU A 36 13.69 2.58 3.30
CA GLU A 36 13.69 3.49 4.45
C GLU A 36 12.28 3.99 4.78
N LEU A 37 11.54 4.43 3.76
CA LEU A 37 10.16 4.87 3.94
C LEU A 37 9.28 3.74 4.48
N MET A 38 9.46 2.50 4.01
CA MET A 38 8.70 1.35 4.51
C MET A 38 9.06 1.01 5.95
N GLN A 39 10.33 1.06 6.34
CA GLN A 39 10.75 0.80 7.71
C GLN A 39 10.07 1.77 8.71
N GLN A 40 9.99 3.05 8.35
CA GLN A 40 9.41 4.09 9.21
C GLN A 40 7.87 4.07 9.18
N ARG A 41 7.27 3.90 8.00
CA ARG A 41 5.83 4.15 7.81
C ARG A 41 4.96 2.91 7.97
N ASN A 42 5.47 1.72 7.67
CA ASN A 42 4.69 0.49 7.75
C ASN A 42 4.16 0.21 9.17
N PRO A 43 4.93 0.41 10.27
CA PRO A 43 4.38 0.31 11.62
C PRO A 43 3.22 1.27 11.86
N LEU A 44 3.37 2.54 11.44
CA LEU A 44 2.34 3.57 11.60
C LEU A 44 1.08 3.27 10.79
N TYR A 45 1.25 2.80 9.54
CA TYR A 45 0.12 2.39 8.70
C TYR A 45 -0.62 1.19 9.27
N ARG A 46 0.09 0.24 9.88
CA ARG A 46 -0.53 -0.93 10.54
C ARG A 46 -1.22 -0.57 11.85
N GLU A 47 -0.65 0.34 12.63
CA GLU A 47 -1.21 0.77 13.91
C GLU A 47 -2.63 1.33 13.76
N ILE A 48 -2.87 2.12 12.73
CA ILE A 48 -4.18 2.78 12.50
C ILE A 48 -5.13 1.98 11.60
N ALA A 49 -4.68 0.87 11.01
CA ALA A 49 -5.47 0.15 10.02
C ALA A 49 -6.47 -0.79 10.68
N ASP A 50 -7.76 -0.53 10.46
CA ASP A 50 -8.82 -1.52 10.75
C ASP A 50 -8.71 -2.72 9.79
N ILE A 51 -8.27 -2.45 8.55
CA ILE A 51 -8.14 -3.43 7.47
C ILE A 51 -6.79 -3.27 6.78
N VAL A 52 -6.03 -4.36 6.66
CA VAL A 52 -4.85 -4.44 5.79
C VAL A 52 -5.15 -5.36 4.59
N VAL A 53 -4.94 -4.87 3.37
CA VAL A 53 -5.10 -5.63 2.12
C VAL A 53 -3.79 -5.67 1.37
N GLU A 54 -3.26 -6.87 1.12
CA GLU A 54 -2.09 -7.05 0.27
C GLU A 54 -2.45 -6.89 -1.21
N THR A 55 -1.62 -6.15 -1.96
CA THR A 55 -1.93 -5.78 -3.35
C THR A 55 -0.92 -6.29 -4.39
N ASP A 56 0.10 -7.04 -3.97
CA ASP A 56 1.16 -7.53 -4.84
C ASP A 56 0.63 -8.50 -5.90
N GLY A 57 0.92 -8.21 -7.18
CA GLY A 57 0.45 -9.03 -8.30
C GLY A 57 -1.07 -9.01 -8.54
N ARG A 58 -1.83 -8.24 -7.76
CA ARG A 58 -3.30 -8.21 -7.85
C ARG A 58 -3.80 -7.12 -8.79
N ARG A 59 -4.92 -7.40 -9.47
CA ARG A 59 -5.62 -6.43 -10.32
C ARG A 59 -6.52 -5.54 -9.47
N VAL A 60 -6.64 -4.27 -9.87
CA VAL A 60 -7.44 -3.24 -9.17
C VAL A 60 -8.87 -3.69 -8.86
N PRO A 61 -9.65 -4.30 -9.79
CA PRO A 61 -11.02 -4.71 -9.47
C PRO A 61 -11.11 -5.78 -8.38
N GLY A 62 -10.10 -6.66 -8.29
CA GLY A 62 -10.03 -7.68 -7.25
C GLY A 62 -9.76 -7.09 -5.88
N VAL A 63 -8.81 -6.15 -5.80
CA VAL A 63 -8.50 -5.41 -4.56
C VAL A 63 -9.70 -4.58 -4.12
N ALA A 64 -10.32 -3.83 -5.03
CA ALA A 64 -11.47 -2.98 -4.73
C ALA A 64 -12.68 -3.80 -4.22
N ARG A 65 -12.91 -4.99 -4.79
CA ARG A 65 -13.96 -5.89 -4.32
C ARG A 65 -13.71 -6.38 -2.89
N GLU A 66 -12.49 -6.81 -2.58
CA GLU A 66 -12.15 -7.24 -1.22
C GLU A 66 -12.28 -6.10 -0.22
N VAL A 67 -11.79 -4.90 -0.57
CA VAL A 67 -11.95 -3.71 0.30
C VAL A 67 -13.42 -3.47 0.60
N ARG A 68 -14.30 -3.50 -0.41
CA ARG A 68 -15.74 -3.33 -0.23
C ARG A 68 -16.32 -4.38 0.70
N GLU A 69 -16.01 -5.66 0.46
CA GLU A 69 -16.53 -6.79 1.24
C GLU A 69 -16.10 -6.69 2.72
N ARG A 70 -14.83 -6.35 2.98
CA ARG A 70 -14.31 -6.23 4.35
C ARG A 70 -14.84 -5.00 5.08
N VAL A 71 -15.03 -3.88 4.38
CA VAL A 71 -15.62 -2.67 4.96
C VAL A 71 -17.08 -2.93 5.35
N LEU A 72 -17.87 -3.58 4.49
CA LEU A 72 -19.25 -3.95 4.82
C LEU A 72 -19.32 -4.89 6.02
N ALA A 73 -18.46 -5.92 6.05
CA ALA A 73 -18.43 -6.86 7.16
C ALA A 73 -18.08 -6.23 8.52
N LEU A 74 -17.31 -5.13 8.54
CA LEU A 74 -17.07 -4.36 9.77
C LEU A 74 -18.29 -3.53 10.18
N VAL A 75 -18.96 -2.88 9.21
CA VAL A 75 -20.14 -2.04 9.48
C VAL A 75 -21.34 -2.87 9.92
N ASP A 76 -21.52 -4.06 9.34
CA ASP A 76 -22.62 -4.96 9.68
C ASP A 76 -22.38 -5.73 11.00
N GLY A 77 -21.14 -5.70 11.52
CA GLY A 77 -20.72 -6.38 12.75
C GLY A 77 -20.74 -5.51 14.00
N ASP A 78 -20.95 -4.20 13.87
CA ASP A 78 -21.05 -3.20 14.95
C ASP A 78 -22.51 -2.87 15.34
#